data_AF-A0A2G6PZ54-F1
#
_entry.id   AF-A0A2G6PZ54-F1
#
_cell.length_a   1.000
_cell.length_b   1.000
_cell.length_c   1.000
_cell.angle_alpha   90.00
_cell.angle_beta   90.00
_cell.angle_gamma   90.00
#
_symmetry.space_group_name_H-M   'P 1'
#
loop_
_entity.id
_entity.type
_entity.pdbx_description
1 polymer ?
#
loop_
_entity_poly.entity_id
_entity_poly.type
_entity_poly.pdbx_seq_one_letter_code
_entity_poly.pdbx_strand_id
1 'polypeptide(L)'
;MKIDELLKVIVEMGGSDLHLKPMRPPLLRKDGKLRPLKFEVFTPEKIEKVIKPLLNERQQAELQENQSADVGYSVAGVSRFRVNVFVQRGTYGAVFRRIPIKIPSIRDWGLPDVLYEFGKLDQGLVLVTGPTGSGKSSTLAGMVREINETRLKHIITIEDPIEFLFRDERSAISQREVGMDTPSFQQALRNSLRQDPDIIMVGEMRDLPTIETAITASETGHLVLSTLHTNTAPQSIDRILDAFPANQQKQVRMQLAQVLQAVVSLKLVPRKDGKGRVAAVEICRNSPMICKLIEENRINEIAEEMEKSVAYYKMQSMNQSLVALVVNNVITYETALQASINPEDLDLMLRKIFFGEKYRQGGNMDGSVADYSIIEDLLEAKRHYDDLQEKYKFEIKTRDDRIAELQSGYNAAEDRLQQAFQQLDRLLKEKEVVAQEKDKMKELYERKISQIRKQYEEMLRGNQRRR
;
A
#
# COMPACT_ATOMS: atom_id res chain seq x y z
N MET A 1 -4.64 18.31 49.92
CA MET A 1 -4.21 18.57 48.53
C MET A 1 -4.95 17.60 47.64
N LYS A 2 -5.57 18.07 46.54
CA LYS A 2 -6.31 17.19 45.62
C LYS A 2 -5.35 16.58 44.61
N ILE A 3 -5.52 15.30 44.29
CA ILE A 3 -4.68 14.59 43.32
C ILE A 3 -4.69 15.28 41.94
N ASP A 4 -5.80 15.90 41.58
CA ASP A 4 -6.01 16.68 40.35
C ASP A 4 -4.93 17.75 40.14
N GLU A 5 -4.47 18.40 41.20
CA GLU A 5 -3.42 19.44 41.13
C GLU A 5 -2.07 18.82 40.76
N LEU A 6 -1.72 17.68 41.37
CA LEU A 6 -0.51 16.94 41.01
C LEU A 6 -0.55 16.47 39.57
N LEU A 7 -1.72 15.98 39.12
CA LEU A 7 -1.92 15.50 37.77
C LEU A 7 -1.82 16.62 36.72
N LYS A 8 -2.30 17.82 37.03
CA LYS A 8 -2.08 19.03 36.21
C LYS A 8 -0.59 19.35 36.05
N VAL A 9 0.16 19.32 37.15
CA VAL A 9 1.62 19.58 37.12
C VAL A 9 2.36 18.58 36.23
N ILE A 10 1.98 17.28 36.23
CA ILE A 10 2.57 16.30 35.29
C ILE A 10 2.41 16.76 33.85
N VAL A 11 1.19 17.18 33.49
CA VAL A 11 0.82 17.54 32.13
C VAL A 11 1.56 18.79 31.67
N GLU A 12 1.61 19.82 32.53
CA GLU A 12 2.35 21.07 32.29
C GLU A 12 3.86 20.83 32.16
N MET A 13 4.42 19.95 32.99
CA MET A 13 5.85 19.60 32.92
C MET A 13 6.19 18.64 31.77
N GLY A 14 5.18 18.12 31.05
CA GLY A 14 5.37 17.16 29.96
C GLY A 14 5.88 15.80 30.43
N GLY A 15 5.49 15.36 31.63
CA GLY A 15 5.84 14.03 32.13
C GLY A 15 4.95 12.93 31.58
N SER A 16 5.49 11.70 31.56
CA SER A 16 4.80 10.49 31.11
C SER A 16 4.08 9.78 32.26
N ASP A 17 4.72 9.71 33.44
CA ASP A 17 4.22 8.95 34.58
C ASP A 17 4.45 9.71 35.90
N LEU A 18 3.50 9.59 36.84
CA LEU A 18 3.66 9.99 38.24
C LEU A 18 3.71 8.75 39.11
N HIS A 19 4.74 8.65 39.94
CA HIS A 19 4.85 7.61 40.94
C HIS A 19 4.58 8.21 42.33
N LEU A 20 3.59 7.64 43.02
CA LEU A 20 3.33 7.87 44.43
C LEU A 20 3.89 6.70 45.22
N LYS A 21 4.89 7.00 46.06
CA LYS A 21 5.54 6.04 46.94
C LYS A 21 5.59 6.60 48.36
N PRO A 22 5.25 5.82 49.40
CA PRO A 22 5.33 6.26 50.77
C PRO A 22 6.74 6.74 51.15
N MET A 23 6.77 7.74 52.02
CA MET A 23 7.99 8.37 52.54
C MET A 23 8.89 8.99 51.47
N ARG A 24 8.33 9.35 50.30
CA ARG A 24 9.01 10.13 49.26
C ARG A 24 8.10 11.24 48.71
N PRO A 25 8.69 12.30 48.14
CA PRO A 25 7.91 13.20 47.30
C PRO A 25 7.42 12.46 46.05
N PRO A 26 6.29 12.88 45.44
CA PRO A 26 5.85 12.40 44.14
C PRO A 26 6.96 12.47 43.09
N LEU A 27 7.15 11.40 42.33
CA LEU A 27 8.19 11.31 41.33
C LEU A 27 7.58 11.43 39.93
N LEU A 28 8.12 12.32 39.12
CA LEU A 28 7.75 12.50 37.72
C LEU A 28 8.73 11.75 36.83
N ARG A 29 8.23 10.94 35.90
CA ARG A 29 9.03 10.45 34.77
C ARG A 29 8.93 11.43 33.61
N LYS A 30 10.08 11.90 33.15
CA LYS A 30 10.22 12.73 31.94
C LYS A 30 11.43 12.28 31.14
N ASP A 31 11.25 12.06 29.84
CA ASP A 31 12.29 11.57 28.93
C ASP A 31 12.98 10.29 29.45
N GLY A 32 12.17 9.37 29.99
CA GLY A 32 12.62 8.10 30.59
C GLY A 32 13.25 8.20 31.98
N LYS A 33 13.57 9.41 32.47
CA LYS A 33 14.25 9.63 33.76
C LYS A 33 13.25 10.02 34.86
N LEU A 34 13.40 9.42 36.05
CA LEU A 34 12.62 9.77 37.24
C LEU A 34 13.23 10.98 37.95
N ARG A 35 12.39 11.96 38.30
CA ARG A 35 12.78 13.17 39.03
C ARG A 35 11.79 13.43 40.18
N PRO A 36 12.27 13.73 41.40
CA PRO A 36 11.38 14.14 42.47
C PRO A 36 10.78 15.51 42.17
N LEU A 37 9.48 15.65 42.34
CA LEU A 37 8.81 16.94 42.30
C LEU A 37 9.03 17.69 43.61
N LYS A 38 8.99 19.02 43.56
CA LYS A 38 9.13 19.90 44.74
C LYS A 38 7.82 19.95 45.55
N PHE A 39 7.34 18.80 46.01
CA PHE A 39 6.21 18.67 46.91
C PHE A 39 6.65 18.06 48.24
N GLU A 40 5.76 18.14 49.22
CA GLU A 40 5.94 17.46 50.50
C GLU A 40 6.05 15.95 50.34
N VAL A 41 6.65 15.30 51.34
CA VAL A 41 6.76 13.85 51.41
C VAL A 41 5.37 13.24 51.68
N PHE A 42 5.01 12.22 50.91
CA PHE A 42 3.74 11.52 51.07
C PHE A 42 3.87 10.41 52.12
N THR A 43 3.13 10.51 53.22
CA THR A 43 3.02 9.43 54.23
C THR A 43 2.08 8.32 53.73
N PRO A 44 2.13 7.10 54.31
CA PRO A 44 1.18 6.02 53.97
C PRO A 44 -0.29 6.47 54.05
N GLU A 45 -0.64 7.18 55.13
CA GLU A 45 -1.99 7.71 55.36
C GLU A 45 -2.41 8.73 54.29
N LYS A 46 -1.49 9.59 53.83
CA LYS A 46 -1.77 10.54 52.75
C LYS A 46 -2.02 9.84 51.42
N ILE A 47 -1.23 8.82 51.11
CA ILE A 47 -1.39 8.02 49.89
C ILE A 47 -2.73 7.29 49.91
N GLU A 48 -3.09 6.67 51.04
CA GLU A 48 -4.37 5.98 51.18
C GLU A 48 -5.57 6.93 51.01
N LYS A 49 -5.51 8.12 51.60
CA LYS A 49 -6.53 9.18 51.41
C LYS A 49 -6.66 9.65 49.97
N VAL A 50 -5.59 9.59 49.19
CA VAL A 50 -5.58 9.95 47.77
C VAL A 50 -6.08 8.81 46.90
N ILE A 51 -5.73 7.56 47.21
CA ILE A 51 -6.03 6.39 46.40
C ILE A 51 -7.47 5.92 46.58
N LYS A 52 -7.96 5.81 47.82
CA LYS A 52 -9.31 5.26 48.08
C LYS A 52 -10.43 5.93 47.28
N PRO A 53 -10.48 7.28 47.16
CA PRO A 53 -11.50 7.95 46.35
C PRO A 53 -11.41 7.69 44.84
N LEU A 54 -10.28 7.17 44.34
CA LEU A 54 -10.10 6.85 42.93
C LEU A 54 -10.73 5.50 42.55
N LEU A 55 -10.97 4.63 43.53
CA LEU A 55 -11.42 3.26 43.31
C LEU A 55 -12.92 3.12 43.59
N ASN A 56 -13.66 2.54 42.66
CA ASN A 56 -15.04 2.10 42.91
C ASN A 56 -15.05 0.83 43.80
N GLU A 57 -16.23 0.41 44.27
CA GLU A 57 -16.36 -0.75 45.18
C GLU A 57 -15.74 -2.04 44.61
N ARG A 58 -15.91 -2.28 43.31
CA ARG A 58 -15.32 -3.43 42.61
C ARG A 58 -13.78 -3.37 42.61
N GLN A 59 -13.21 -2.22 42.28
CA GLN A 59 -11.76 -2.00 42.25
C GLN A 59 -11.14 -2.03 43.64
N GLN A 60 -11.89 -1.61 44.67
CA GLN A 60 -11.47 -1.77 46.07
C GLN A 60 -11.42 -3.24 46.47
N ALA A 61 -12.41 -4.03 46.07
CA ALA A 61 -12.40 -5.48 46.28
C ALA A 61 -11.23 -6.14 45.52
N GLU A 62 -11.00 -5.76 44.27
CA GLU A 62 -9.88 -6.25 43.46
C GLU A 62 -8.52 -5.92 44.10
N LEU A 63 -8.35 -4.70 44.61
CA LEU A 63 -7.13 -4.31 45.32
C LEU A 63 -6.93 -5.11 46.61
N GLN A 64 -8.00 -5.44 47.32
CA GLN A 64 -7.93 -6.25 48.55
C GLN A 64 -7.59 -7.71 48.25
N GLU A 65 -8.17 -8.28 47.19
CA GLU A 65 -7.98 -9.68 46.80
C GLU A 65 -6.65 -9.91 46.08
N ASN A 66 -6.37 -9.11 45.05
CA ASN A 66 -5.24 -9.30 44.14
C ASN A 66 -4.00 -8.46 44.53
N GLN A 67 -4.11 -7.61 45.55
CA GLN A 67 -3.07 -6.67 45.97
C GLN A 67 -2.69 -5.64 44.89
N SER A 68 -3.46 -5.55 43.81
CA SER A 68 -3.34 -4.55 42.75
C SER A 68 -4.68 -4.31 42.06
N ALA A 69 -4.88 -3.11 41.52
CA ALA A 69 -6.01 -2.76 40.68
C ALA A 69 -5.60 -1.74 39.59
N ASP A 70 -6.12 -1.90 38.38
CA ASP A 70 -5.98 -0.96 37.27
C ASP A 70 -7.24 -0.09 37.13
N VAL A 71 -7.06 1.23 37.02
CA VAL A 71 -8.17 2.19 36.99
C VAL A 71 -7.93 3.31 35.97
N GLY A 72 -8.96 3.67 35.20
CA GLY A 72 -8.98 4.92 34.45
C GLY A 72 -9.38 6.11 35.33
N TYR A 73 -8.58 7.18 35.34
CA TYR A 73 -8.90 8.42 36.05
C TYR A 73 -8.81 9.63 35.12
N SER A 74 -9.87 10.42 35.05
CA SER A 74 -9.97 11.59 34.15
C SER A 74 -10.00 12.88 34.96
N VAL A 75 -9.11 13.82 34.61
CA VAL A 75 -9.15 15.19 35.13
C VAL A 75 -9.67 16.11 34.04
N ALA A 76 -10.85 16.69 34.25
CA ALA A 76 -11.54 17.54 33.28
C ALA A 76 -10.63 18.69 32.79
N GLY A 77 -10.52 18.84 31.47
CA GLY A 77 -9.70 19.85 30.82
C GLY A 77 -8.18 19.59 30.82
N VAL A 78 -7.71 18.46 31.39
CA VAL A 78 -6.27 18.20 31.59
C VAL A 78 -5.80 16.97 30.82
N SER A 79 -6.21 15.78 31.24
CA SER A 79 -5.83 14.49 30.63
C SER A 79 -6.60 13.35 31.31
N ARG A 80 -6.70 12.20 30.64
CA ARG A 80 -6.94 10.91 31.30
C ARG A 80 -5.63 10.29 31.71
N PHE A 81 -5.68 9.47 32.74
CA PHE A 81 -4.58 8.74 33.30
C PHE A 81 -4.99 7.29 33.50
N ARG A 82 -4.11 6.36 33.14
CA ARG A 82 -4.20 4.97 33.58
C ARG A 82 -3.45 4.84 34.90
N VAL A 83 -4.15 4.41 35.93
CA VAL A 83 -3.64 4.32 37.29
C VAL A 83 -3.51 2.86 37.67
N ASN A 84 -2.29 2.43 37.95
CA ASN A 84 -2.06 1.13 38.59
C ASN A 84 -1.83 1.37 40.08
N VAL A 85 -2.69 0.81 40.91
CA VAL A 85 -2.58 0.83 42.37
C VAL A 85 -2.12 -0.54 42.84
N PHE A 86 -1.18 -0.58 43.79
CA PHE A 86 -0.62 -1.84 44.30
C PHE A 86 -0.19 -1.73 45.76
N VAL A 87 -0.04 -2.86 46.43
CA VAL A 87 0.49 -2.95 47.79
C VAL A 87 2.00 -3.20 47.74
N GLN A 88 2.77 -2.39 48.48
CA GLN A 88 4.20 -2.61 48.72
C GLN A 88 4.49 -2.52 50.22
N ARG A 89 5.11 -3.57 50.79
CA ARG A 89 5.51 -3.62 52.22
C ARG A 89 4.37 -3.22 53.18
N GLY A 90 3.14 -3.65 52.90
CA GLY A 90 1.96 -3.35 53.72
C GLY A 90 1.39 -1.93 53.56
N THR A 91 1.82 -1.18 52.54
CA THR A 91 1.34 0.19 52.25
C THR A 91 0.98 0.33 50.77
N TYR A 92 0.08 1.23 50.42
CA TYR A 92 -0.26 1.46 49.02
C TYR A 92 0.82 2.24 48.25
N GLY A 93 0.96 1.92 46.98
CA GLY A 93 1.65 2.71 45.96
C GLY A 93 0.74 2.89 44.75
N ALA A 94 0.99 3.94 43.98
CA ALA A 94 0.25 4.18 42.74
C ALA A 94 1.17 4.73 41.64
N VAL A 95 0.90 4.32 40.40
CA VAL A 95 1.54 4.89 39.20
C VAL A 95 0.46 5.40 38.27
N PHE A 96 0.50 6.69 37.96
CA PHE A 96 -0.41 7.35 37.02
C PHE A 96 0.33 7.55 35.71
N ARG A 97 -0.07 6.84 34.67
CA ARG A 97 0.42 7.06 33.31
C ARG A 97 -0.51 8.00 32.58
N ARG A 98 0.03 9.08 32.04
CA ARG A 98 -0.74 10.03 31.22
C ARG A 98 -1.15 9.37 29.90
N ILE A 99 -2.43 9.44 29.57
CA ILE A 99 -2.96 9.06 28.25
C ILE A 99 -2.93 10.28 27.32
N PRO A 100 -2.34 10.20 26.11
CA PRO A 100 -2.31 11.31 25.17
C PRO A 100 -3.71 11.72 24.71
N ILE A 101 -3.97 13.04 24.63
CA ILE A 101 -5.19 13.59 24.02
C ILE A 101 -5.02 13.76 22.51
N LYS A 102 -3.81 14.10 22.04
CA LYS A 102 -3.55 14.24 20.61
C LYS A 102 -3.38 12.85 20.00
N ILE A 103 -4.36 12.44 19.21
CA ILE A 103 -4.36 11.19 18.46
C ILE A 103 -3.69 11.48 17.10
N PRO A 104 -2.56 10.83 16.74
CA PRO A 104 -1.97 11.01 15.42
C PRO A 104 -2.87 10.47 14.31
N SER A 105 -2.80 11.08 13.13
CA SER A 105 -3.54 10.63 11.94
C SER A 105 -2.93 9.35 11.35
N ILE A 106 -3.66 8.70 10.44
CA ILE A 106 -3.17 7.53 9.69
C ILE A 106 -1.83 7.86 8.99
N ARG A 107 -1.72 9.05 8.37
CA ARG A 107 -0.46 9.55 7.78
C ARG A 107 0.65 9.81 8.78
N ASP A 108 0.33 10.40 9.94
CA ASP A 108 1.34 10.62 10.99
C ASP A 108 1.95 9.30 11.47
N TRP A 109 1.17 8.22 11.45
CA TRP A 109 1.65 6.87 11.75
C TRP A 109 2.44 6.20 10.61
N GLY A 110 2.45 6.80 9.42
CA GLY A 110 3.05 6.20 8.22
C GLY A 110 2.28 4.98 7.72
N LEU A 111 0.96 4.94 7.91
CA LEU A 111 0.09 3.87 7.42
C LEU A 111 -0.44 4.20 6.02
N PRO A 112 -0.73 3.19 5.16
CA PRO A 112 -1.24 3.41 3.80
C PRO A 112 -2.56 4.19 3.75
N ASP A 113 -2.72 5.04 2.72
CA ASP A 113 -3.87 5.94 2.60
C ASP A 113 -5.20 5.19 2.37
N VAL A 114 -5.18 3.94 1.89
CA VAL A 114 -6.38 3.10 1.73
C VAL A 114 -7.15 2.91 3.05
N LEU A 115 -6.49 3.04 4.21
CA LEU A 115 -7.18 2.99 5.51
C LEU A 115 -8.18 4.15 5.69
N TYR A 116 -7.99 5.30 5.03
CA TYR A 116 -8.97 6.38 5.02
C TYR A 116 -10.26 5.98 4.27
N GLU A 117 -10.18 5.09 3.27
CA GLU A 117 -11.36 4.60 2.56
C GLU A 117 -12.26 3.77 3.47
N PHE A 118 -11.67 2.99 4.39
CA PHE A 118 -12.43 2.16 5.32
C PHE A 118 -13.24 3.00 6.32
N GLY A 119 -12.79 4.20 6.68
CA GLY A 119 -13.57 5.14 7.49
C GLY A 119 -14.76 5.78 6.75
N LYS A 120 -14.76 5.72 5.42
CA LYS A 120 -15.84 6.26 4.57
C LYS A 120 -16.97 5.27 4.32
N LEU A 121 -16.78 3.99 4.69
CA LEU A 121 -17.81 2.96 4.58
C LEU A 121 -19.03 3.32 5.43
N ASP A 122 -20.22 2.97 4.95
CA ASP A 122 -21.46 3.22 5.69
C ASP A 122 -21.82 2.07 6.64
N GLN A 123 -21.45 0.84 6.29
CA GLN A 123 -21.75 -0.35 7.06
C GLN A 123 -20.70 -1.46 6.81
N GLY A 124 -20.73 -2.50 7.64
CA GLY A 124 -19.91 -3.70 7.50
C GLY A 124 -18.84 -3.82 8.57
N LEU A 125 -17.98 -4.83 8.45
CA LEU A 125 -16.96 -5.18 9.44
C LEU A 125 -15.55 -4.88 8.92
N VAL A 126 -14.80 -4.05 9.63
CA VAL A 126 -13.38 -3.80 9.39
C VAL A 126 -12.56 -4.30 10.57
N LEU A 127 -11.60 -5.16 10.28
CA LEU A 127 -10.74 -5.79 11.29
C LEU A 127 -9.32 -5.22 11.22
N VAL A 128 -8.80 -4.75 12.36
CA VAL A 128 -7.39 -4.41 12.51
C VAL A 128 -6.74 -5.45 13.40
N THR A 129 -5.79 -6.21 12.86
CA THR A 129 -5.22 -7.40 13.49
C THR A 129 -3.71 -7.26 13.66
N GLY A 130 -3.10 -8.23 14.35
CA GLY A 130 -1.68 -8.27 14.68
C GLY A 130 -1.44 -8.60 16.15
N PRO A 131 -0.19 -8.84 16.56
CA PRO A 131 0.15 -9.18 17.93
C PRO A 131 -0.05 -8.01 18.91
N THR A 132 0.09 -8.27 20.21
CA THR A 132 0.11 -7.21 21.22
C THR A 132 1.21 -6.19 20.92
N GLY A 133 0.85 -4.91 20.97
CA GLY A 133 1.78 -3.82 20.70
C GLY A 133 2.14 -3.62 19.23
N SER A 134 1.36 -4.15 18.27
CA SER A 134 1.53 -3.91 16.83
C SER A 134 0.96 -2.59 16.33
N GLY A 135 0.30 -1.81 17.19
CA GLY A 135 -0.30 -0.52 16.82
C GLY A 135 -1.82 -0.58 16.53
N LYS A 136 -2.51 -1.70 16.76
CA LYS A 136 -3.96 -1.86 16.50
C LYS A 136 -4.81 -0.72 17.05
N SER A 137 -4.69 -0.44 18.35
CA SER A 137 -5.45 0.63 19.02
C SER A 137 -5.10 2.01 18.45
N SER A 138 -3.85 2.24 18.06
CA SER A 138 -3.41 3.50 17.44
C SER A 138 -3.99 3.67 16.04
N THR A 139 -4.05 2.59 15.25
CA THR A 139 -4.67 2.57 13.92
C THR A 139 -6.17 2.79 14.00
N LEU A 140 -6.88 2.07 14.87
CA LEU A 140 -8.31 2.28 15.09
C LEU A 140 -8.59 3.70 15.58
N ALA A 141 -7.75 4.25 16.47
CA ALA A 141 -7.91 5.62 16.92
C ALA A 141 -7.70 6.64 15.80
N GLY A 142 -6.74 6.41 14.90
CA GLY A 142 -6.55 7.21 13.70
C GLY A 142 -7.76 7.17 12.76
N MET A 143 -8.38 5.99 12.59
CA MET A 143 -9.59 5.83 11.78
C MET A 143 -10.80 6.53 12.41
N VAL A 144 -11.05 6.33 13.71
CA VAL A 144 -12.15 6.99 14.43
C VAL A 144 -11.97 8.52 14.43
N ARG A 145 -10.73 8.99 14.59
CA ARG A 145 -10.38 10.41 14.47
C ARG A 145 -10.77 10.97 13.10
N GLU A 146 -10.38 10.30 12.02
CA GLU A 146 -10.74 10.76 10.66
C GLU A 146 -12.26 10.88 10.49
N ILE A 147 -13.01 9.87 10.94
CA ILE A 147 -14.46 9.84 10.86
C ILE A 147 -15.04 11.02 11.64
N ASN A 148 -14.54 11.27 12.84
CA ASN A 148 -14.96 12.38 13.68
C ASN A 148 -14.70 13.76 13.07
N GLU A 149 -13.58 13.91 12.35
CA GLU A 149 -13.18 15.16 11.68
C GLU A 149 -13.95 15.37 10.36
N THR A 150 -14.45 14.31 9.72
CA THR A 150 -14.99 14.37 8.34
C THR A 150 -16.48 14.06 8.21
N ARG A 151 -17.11 13.41 9.19
CA ARG A 151 -18.50 12.93 9.11
C ARG A 151 -19.33 13.37 10.32
N LEU A 152 -20.64 13.48 10.12
CA LEU A 152 -21.65 13.72 11.16
C LEU A 152 -22.27 12.37 11.53
N LYS A 153 -21.69 11.68 12.50
CA LYS A 153 -22.06 10.31 12.90
C LYS A 153 -22.12 10.18 14.41
N HIS A 154 -22.84 9.19 14.90
CA HIS A 154 -22.77 8.74 16.29
C HIS A 154 -21.83 7.53 16.38
N ILE A 155 -20.73 7.72 17.12
CA ILE A 155 -19.69 6.70 17.29
C ILE A 155 -19.72 6.21 18.74
N ILE A 156 -19.77 4.89 18.93
CA ILE A 156 -19.66 4.26 20.24
C ILE A 156 -18.38 3.42 20.27
N THR A 157 -17.50 3.67 21.25
CA THR A 157 -16.32 2.82 21.48
C THR A 157 -16.51 1.98 22.74
N ILE A 158 -16.09 0.73 22.69
CA ILE A 158 -16.11 -0.22 23.81
C ILE A 158 -14.69 -0.73 23.98
N GLU A 159 -14.03 -0.38 25.09
CA GLU A 159 -12.59 -0.57 25.28
C GLU A 159 -12.26 -1.15 26.66
N ASP A 160 -11.08 -1.77 26.80
CA ASP A 160 -10.61 -2.39 28.06
C ASP A 160 -9.07 -2.30 28.18
N PRO A 161 -8.51 -1.23 28.76
CA PRO A 161 -9.14 0.05 29.10
C PRO A 161 -9.17 1.02 27.89
N ILE A 162 -9.71 2.22 28.07
CA ILE A 162 -9.64 3.29 27.05
C ILE A 162 -8.19 3.75 26.87
N GLU A 163 -7.66 3.63 25.64
CA GLU A 163 -6.26 3.96 25.30
C GLU A 163 -6.09 5.37 24.71
N PHE A 164 -7.13 5.89 24.05
CA PHE A 164 -7.13 7.23 23.45
C PHE A 164 -8.42 7.95 23.82
N LEU A 165 -8.31 9.24 24.11
CA LEU A 165 -9.48 10.08 24.38
C LEU A 165 -9.88 10.85 23.13
N PHE A 166 -11.13 10.69 22.73
CA PHE A 166 -11.73 11.51 21.68
C PHE A 166 -12.44 12.73 22.28
N ARG A 167 -12.42 13.82 21.54
CA ARG A 167 -13.31 14.96 21.75
C ARG A 167 -14.30 14.97 20.61
N ASP A 168 -15.54 15.32 20.90
CA ASP A 168 -16.53 15.55 19.87
C ASP A 168 -16.06 16.67 18.94
N GLU A 169 -16.10 16.41 17.63
CA GLU A 169 -15.87 17.41 16.60
C GLU A 169 -17.10 17.51 15.72
N ARG A 170 -17.13 16.82 14.58
CA ARG A 170 -18.35 16.72 13.76
C ARG A 170 -19.22 15.55 14.19
N SER A 171 -18.62 14.48 14.69
CA SER A 171 -19.34 13.33 15.23
C SER A 171 -19.49 13.42 16.75
N ALA A 172 -20.52 12.77 17.27
CA ALA A 172 -20.69 12.56 18.71
C ALA A 172 -20.05 11.22 19.10
N ILE A 173 -19.20 11.22 20.13
CA ILE A 173 -18.44 10.02 20.51
C ILE A 173 -18.73 9.63 21.96
N SER A 174 -19.28 8.43 22.14
CA SER A 174 -19.49 7.80 23.45
C SER A 174 -18.49 6.69 23.69
N GLN A 175 -17.49 6.92 24.55
CA GLN A 175 -16.51 5.89 24.93
C GLN A 175 -16.95 5.16 26.20
N ARG A 176 -16.90 3.82 26.19
CA ARG A 176 -17.30 2.97 27.31
C ARG A 176 -16.18 2.02 27.69
N GLU A 177 -15.69 2.12 28.92
CA GLU A 177 -14.66 1.25 29.47
C GLU A 177 -15.29 0.01 30.14
N VAL A 178 -14.84 -1.18 29.76
CA VAL A 178 -15.24 -2.43 30.41
C VAL A 178 -14.75 -2.46 31.85
N GLY A 179 -15.59 -2.89 32.78
CA GLY A 179 -15.33 -2.88 34.22
C GLY A 179 -15.65 -1.55 34.91
N MET A 180 -15.83 -0.45 34.17
CA MET A 180 -16.18 0.87 34.70
C MET A 180 -17.56 1.35 34.22
N ASP A 181 -17.77 1.45 32.91
CA ASP A 181 -19.00 1.98 32.30
C ASP A 181 -19.94 0.85 31.81
N THR A 182 -19.42 -0.36 31.74
CA THR A 182 -20.13 -1.57 31.28
C THR A 182 -19.47 -2.82 31.85
N PRO A 183 -20.21 -3.90 32.18
CA PRO A 183 -19.59 -5.08 32.79
C PRO A 183 -18.81 -5.97 31.82
N SER A 184 -19.14 -5.97 30.53
CA SER A 184 -18.48 -6.78 29.49
C SER A 184 -18.61 -6.18 28.09
N PHE A 185 -17.76 -6.63 27.16
CA PHE A 185 -17.85 -6.29 25.72
C PHE A 185 -19.21 -6.68 25.13
N GLN A 186 -19.64 -7.94 25.34
CA GLN A 186 -20.91 -8.45 24.83
C GLN A 186 -22.10 -7.57 25.27
N GLN A 187 -22.20 -7.23 26.56
CA GLN A 187 -23.31 -6.42 27.06
C GLN A 187 -23.25 -4.98 26.55
N ALA A 188 -22.05 -4.41 26.44
CA ALA A 188 -21.86 -3.08 25.88
C ALA A 188 -22.32 -3.01 24.42
N LEU A 189 -21.88 -3.98 23.60
CA LEU A 189 -22.16 -4.07 22.17
C LEU A 189 -23.65 -4.36 21.90
N ARG A 190 -24.26 -5.24 22.69
CA ARG A 190 -25.70 -5.50 22.56
C ARG A 190 -26.54 -4.27 22.91
N ASN A 191 -26.13 -3.52 23.93
CA ASN A 191 -26.84 -2.31 24.35
C ASN A 191 -26.61 -1.14 23.39
N SER A 192 -25.43 -1.05 22.76
CA SER A 192 -25.13 0.01 21.81
C SER A 192 -26.06 0.01 20.62
N LEU A 193 -26.56 -1.15 20.16
CA LEU A 193 -27.56 -1.24 19.09
C LEU A 193 -28.88 -0.50 19.36
N ARG A 194 -29.15 -0.11 20.61
CA ARG A 194 -30.32 0.70 21.00
C ARG A 194 -29.98 2.15 21.35
N GLN A 195 -28.73 2.54 21.11
CA GLN A 195 -28.22 3.88 21.37
C GLN A 195 -28.12 4.72 20.09
N ASP A 196 -28.76 4.27 19.00
CA ASP A 196 -28.70 4.91 17.68
C ASP A 196 -27.26 5.17 17.17
N PRO A 197 -26.34 4.19 17.22
CA PRO A 197 -25.00 4.36 16.67
C PRO A 197 -25.03 4.24 15.15
N ASP A 198 -24.17 4.98 14.47
CA ASP A 198 -23.79 4.67 13.11
C ASP A 198 -22.57 3.74 13.07
N ILE A 199 -21.65 3.92 14.02
CA ILE A 199 -20.34 3.29 14.02
C ILE A 199 -20.05 2.74 15.40
N ILE A 200 -19.61 1.48 15.47
CA ILE A 200 -19.28 0.81 16.73
C ILE A 200 -17.84 0.33 16.66
N MET A 201 -16.98 0.83 17.55
CA MET A 201 -15.62 0.34 17.74
C MET A 201 -15.60 -0.61 18.93
N VAL A 202 -15.22 -1.86 18.67
CA VAL A 202 -15.08 -2.91 19.70
C VAL A 202 -13.61 -3.20 19.86
N GLY A 203 -13.06 -2.94 21.05
CA GLY A 203 -11.63 -3.03 21.32
C GLY A 203 -11.04 -4.39 20.94
N GLU A 204 -11.76 -5.49 21.20
CA GLU A 204 -11.38 -6.85 20.79
C GLU A 204 -12.58 -7.80 20.71
N MET A 205 -12.51 -8.78 19.79
CA MET A 205 -13.48 -9.89 19.69
C MET A 205 -12.86 -11.22 20.16
N ARG A 206 -12.90 -11.48 21.48
CA ARG A 206 -12.31 -12.70 22.06
C ARG A 206 -13.27 -13.90 22.01
N ASP A 207 -14.49 -13.65 22.43
CA ASP A 207 -15.51 -14.66 22.70
C ASP A 207 -16.57 -14.70 21.60
N LEU A 208 -17.15 -15.90 21.43
CA LEU A 208 -18.17 -16.19 20.43
C LEU A 208 -19.35 -15.19 20.48
N PRO A 209 -19.95 -14.88 21.66
CA PRO A 209 -21.07 -13.94 21.70
C PRO A 209 -20.73 -12.53 21.23
N THR A 210 -19.51 -12.05 21.51
CA THR A 210 -19.05 -10.75 21.00
C THR A 210 -18.86 -10.77 19.49
N ILE A 211 -18.28 -11.84 18.93
CA ILE A 211 -18.13 -12.03 17.48
C ILE A 211 -19.50 -12.06 16.78
N GLU A 212 -20.44 -12.87 17.29
CA GLU A 212 -21.80 -13.00 16.74
C GLU A 212 -22.54 -11.66 16.73
N THR A 213 -22.46 -10.91 17.83
CA THR A 213 -23.10 -9.59 17.93
C THR A 213 -22.46 -8.59 16.97
N ALA A 214 -21.15 -8.64 16.76
CA ALA A 214 -20.44 -7.75 15.83
C ALA A 214 -20.83 -8.04 14.36
N ILE A 215 -20.94 -9.31 13.98
CA ILE A 215 -21.43 -9.71 12.64
C ILE A 215 -22.87 -9.22 12.45
N THR A 216 -23.75 -9.44 13.43
CA THR A 216 -25.15 -9.00 13.40
C THR A 216 -25.26 -7.47 13.30
N ALA A 217 -24.46 -6.73 14.06
CA ALA A 217 -24.40 -5.27 13.99
C ALA A 217 -24.00 -4.79 12.59
N SER A 218 -23.02 -5.47 11.98
CA SER A 218 -22.56 -5.18 10.62
C SER A 218 -23.61 -5.48 9.55
N GLU A 219 -24.38 -6.57 9.71
CA GLU A 219 -25.50 -6.92 8.83
C GLU A 219 -26.66 -5.92 8.92
N THR A 220 -26.85 -5.30 10.08
CA THR A 220 -27.97 -4.39 10.37
C THR A 220 -27.68 -2.93 10.03
N GLY A 221 -26.61 -2.67 9.28
CA GLY A 221 -26.32 -1.35 8.73
C GLY A 221 -25.31 -0.50 9.50
N HIS A 222 -24.62 -1.08 10.48
CA HIS A 222 -23.59 -0.37 11.24
C HIS A 222 -22.20 -0.64 10.65
N LEU A 223 -21.32 0.34 10.72
CA LEU A 223 -19.89 0.10 10.52
C LEU A 223 -19.27 -0.35 11.83
N VAL A 224 -18.79 -1.58 11.88
CA VAL A 224 -18.11 -2.15 13.05
C VAL A 224 -16.61 -2.17 12.80
N LEU A 225 -15.86 -1.52 13.68
CA LEU A 225 -14.41 -1.54 13.71
C LEU A 225 -13.95 -2.41 14.88
N SER A 226 -13.10 -3.40 14.63
CA SER A 226 -12.71 -4.32 15.71
C SER A 226 -11.29 -4.85 15.57
N THR A 227 -10.80 -5.53 16.60
CA THR A 227 -9.47 -6.16 16.59
C THR A 227 -9.49 -7.65 16.90
N LEU A 228 -8.47 -8.34 16.35
CA LEU A 228 -8.08 -9.72 16.66
C LEU A 228 -6.56 -9.78 16.85
N HIS A 229 -6.05 -10.85 17.46
CA HIS A 229 -4.60 -11.09 17.63
C HIS A 229 -4.01 -12.07 16.60
N THR A 230 -4.62 -12.14 15.42
CA THR A 230 -4.15 -12.91 14.26
C THR A 230 -3.14 -12.09 13.46
N ASN A 231 -2.26 -12.76 12.71
CA ASN A 231 -1.15 -12.10 12.01
C ASN A 231 -1.42 -11.85 10.52
N THR A 232 -2.41 -12.52 9.94
CA THR A 232 -2.78 -12.41 8.52
C THR A 232 -4.29 -12.36 8.33
N ALA A 233 -4.73 -11.87 7.18
CA ALA A 233 -6.14 -11.81 6.81
C ALA A 233 -6.80 -13.21 6.71
N PRO A 234 -6.21 -14.22 6.03
CA PRO A 234 -6.73 -15.59 6.03
C PRO A 234 -6.91 -16.14 7.46
N GLN A 235 -5.89 -15.98 8.30
CA GLN A 235 -5.94 -16.45 9.70
C GLN A 235 -7.02 -15.74 10.52
N SER A 236 -7.29 -14.47 10.21
CA SER A 236 -8.34 -13.70 10.89
C SER A 236 -9.74 -14.22 10.55
N ILE A 237 -9.94 -14.60 9.29
CA ILE A 237 -11.20 -15.21 8.81
C ILE A 237 -11.37 -16.59 9.46
N ASP A 238 -10.36 -17.45 9.40
CA ASP A 238 -10.40 -18.77 10.03
C ASP A 238 -10.67 -18.68 11.53
N ARG A 239 -10.00 -17.75 12.25
CA ARG A 239 -10.19 -17.57 13.69
C ARG A 239 -11.62 -17.18 14.08
N ILE A 240 -12.31 -16.42 13.22
CA ILE A 240 -13.73 -16.09 13.41
C ILE A 240 -14.57 -17.34 13.21
N LEU A 241 -14.37 -18.08 12.10
CA LEU A 241 -15.14 -19.27 11.78
C LEU A 241 -14.97 -20.38 12.82
N ASP A 242 -13.75 -20.58 13.30
CA ASP A 242 -13.39 -21.59 14.31
C ASP A 242 -13.97 -21.29 15.69
N ALA A 243 -14.42 -20.06 15.95
CA ALA A 243 -15.13 -19.73 17.18
C ALA A 243 -16.55 -20.35 17.24
N PHE A 244 -17.12 -20.70 16.08
CA PHE A 244 -18.47 -21.23 15.97
C PHE A 244 -18.49 -22.77 15.91
N PRO A 245 -19.53 -23.41 16.47
CA PRO A 245 -19.77 -24.83 16.30
C PRO A 245 -19.86 -25.24 14.82
N ALA A 246 -19.38 -26.45 14.48
CA ALA A 246 -19.28 -26.93 13.09
C ALA A 246 -20.60 -26.87 12.30
N ASN A 247 -21.75 -27.04 12.97
CA ASN A 247 -23.08 -26.96 12.34
C ASN A 247 -23.49 -25.52 11.95
N GLN A 248 -22.87 -24.50 12.53
CA GLN A 248 -23.14 -23.08 12.25
C GLN A 248 -22.11 -22.45 11.31
N GLN A 249 -20.92 -23.04 11.17
CA GLN A 249 -19.80 -22.46 10.39
C GLN A 249 -20.18 -22.10 8.96
N LYS A 250 -20.96 -22.95 8.26
CA LYS A 250 -21.42 -22.63 6.90
C LYS A 250 -22.26 -21.36 6.85
N GLN A 251 -23.20 -21.20 7.78
CA GLN A 251 -24.06 -20.01 7.83
C GLN A 251 -23.23 -18.76 8.12
N VAL A 252 -22.41 -18.82 9.18
CA VAL A 252 -21.57 -17.69 9.61
C VAL A 252 -20.58 -17.30 8.52
N ARG A 253 -20.06 -18.25 7.76
CA ARG A 253 -19.17 -17.97 6.63
C ARG A 253 -19.85 -17.17 5.53
N MET A 254 -21.10 -17.52 5.18
CA MET A 254 -21.88 -16.73 4.22
C MET A 254 -22.14 -15.31 4.75
N GLN A 255 -22.50 -15.19 6.03
CA GLN A 255 -22.72 -13.89 6.67
C GLN A 255 -21.45 -13.03 6.68
N LEU A 256 -20.33 -13.62 7.10
CA LEU A 256 -19.03 -12.97 7.15
C LEU A 256 -18.58 -12.52 5.75
N ALA A 257 -18.78 -13.35 4.73
CA ALA A 257 -18.46 -12.99 3.35
C ALA A 257 -19.22 -11.74 2.88
N GLN A 258 -20.45 -11.53 3.35
CA GLN A 258 -21.28 -10.38 3.00
C GLN A 258 -20.92 -9.13 3.79
N VAL A 259 -20.63 -9.25 5.10
CA VAL A 259 -20.39 -8.09 5.94
C VAL A 259 -18.94 -7.64 6.02
N LEU A 260 -17.98 -8.54 5.83
CA LEU A 260 -16.57 -8.19 5.90
C LEU A 260 -16.25 -7.15 4.83
N GLN A 261 -15.60 -6.06 5.22
CA GLN A 261 -15.18 -5.00 4.29
C GLN A 261 -13.68 -5.02 4.09
N ALA A 262 -12.92 -5.19 5.18
CA ALA A 262 -11.47 -5.31 5.12
C ALA A 262 -10.87 -5.98 6.35
N VAL A 263 -9.68 -6.55 6.17
CA VAL A 263 -8.77 -6.99 7.23
C VAL A 263 -7.42 -6.32 7.04
N VAL A 264 -6.93 -5.63 8.07
CA VAL A 264 -5.66 -4.92 8.08
C VAL A 264 -4.76 -5.55 9.15
N SER A 265 -3.75 -6.32 8.75
CA SER A 265 -2.84 -7.00 9.68
C SER A 265 -1.56 -6.21 9.88
N LEU A 266 -1.22 -5.90 11.13
CA LEU A 266 -0.11 -5.01 11.49
C LEU A 266 1.06 -5.75 12.14
N LYS A 267 2.29 -5.38 11.75
CA LYS A 267 3.53 -5.78 12.43
C LYS A 267 4.48 -4.59 12.56
N LEU A 268 4.93 -4.29 13.78
CA LEU A 268 5.95 -3.26 13.98
C LEU A 268 7.35 -3.82 13.78
N VAL A 269 8.13 -3.14 12.95
CA VAL A 269 9.48 -3.51 12.54
C VAL A 269 10.46 -2.41 12.96
N PRO A 270 11.65 -2.74 13.50
CA PRO A 270 12.67 -1.75 13.82
C PRO A 270 13.11 -0.95 12.59
N ARG A 271 13.24 0.37 12.74
CA ARG A 271 13.76 1.24 11.67
C ARG A 271 15.29 1.10 11.57
N LYS A 272 15.81 1.23 10.35
CA LYS A 272 17.27 1.24 10.07
C LYS A 272 18.01 2.36 10.79
N ASP A 273 17.36 3.51 11.01
CA ASP A 273 17.92 4.68 11.70
C ASP A 273 17.99 4.53 13.24
N GLY A 274 17.47 3.43 13.79
CA GLY A 274 17.39 3.20 15.24
C GLY A 274 16.39 4.10 15.98
N LYS A 275 15.65 4.98 15.29
CA LYS A 275 14.70 5.93 15.88
C LYS A 275 13.30 5.33 15.94
N GLY A 276 13.17 4.23 16.67
CA GLY A 276 11.88 3.58 16.92
C GLY A 276 11.51 2.53 15.88
N ARG A 277 10.21 2.44 15.56
CA ARG A 277 9.62 1.35 14.76
C ARG A 277 8.72 1.92 13.65
N VAL A 278 8.52 1.14 12.60
CA VAL A 278 7.59 1.41 11.50
C VAL A 278 6.64 0.22 11.36
N ALA A 279 5.41 0.44 10.92
CA ALA A 279 4.44 -0.62 10.67
C ALA A 279 4.63 -1.20 9.26
N ALA A 280 4.80 -2.51 9.17
CA ALA A 280 4.47 -3.29 7.98
C ALA A 280 2.99 -3.67 8.05
N VAL A 281 2.28 -3.54 6.94
CA VAL A 281 0.82 -3.58 6.89
C VAL A 281 0.37 -4.51 5.77
N GLU A 282 -0.34 -5.58 6.09
CA GLU A 282 -1.08 -6.39 5.13
C GLU A 282 -2.52 -5.86 5.04
N ILE A 283 -3.06 -5.76 3.82
CA ILE A 283 -4.38 -5.19 3.55
C ILE A 283 -5.16 -6.12 2.64
N CYS A 284 -6.21 -6.72 3.20
CA CYS A 284 -7.20 -7.50 2.48
C CYS A 284 -8.49 -6.69 2.39
N ARG A 285 -8.94 -6.34 1.19
CA ARG A 285 -10.27 -5.74 0.97
C ARG A 285 -11.21 -6.82 0.47
N ASN A 286 -12.47 -6.81 0.90
CA ASN A 286 -13.43 -7.80 0.44
C ASN A 286 -13.92 -7.49 -0.98
N SER A 287 -13.11 -7.85 -1.98
CA SER A 287 -13.50 -7.81 -3.40
C SER A 287 -14.53 -8.90 -3.70
N PRO A 288 -15.23 -8.86 -4.86
CA PRO A 288 -16.13 -9.94 -5.27
C PRO A 288 -15.45 -11.33 -5.29
N MET A 289 -14.15 -11.38 -5.61
CA MET A 289 -13.38 -12.62 -5.59
C MET A 289 -13.08 -13.08 -4.16
N ILE A 290 -12.66 -12.17 -3.27
CA ILE A 290 -12.44 -12.51 -1.84
C ILE A 290 -13.74 -12.99 -1.20
N CYS A 291 -14.86 -12.32 -1.47
CA CYS A 291 -16.17 -12.73 -0.99
C CYS A 291 -16.50 -14.17 -1.41
N LYS A 292 -16.34 -14.48 -2.70
CA LYS A 292 -16.54 -15.84 -3.24
C LYS A 292 -15.61 -16.87 -2.61
N LEU A 293 -14.34 -16.54 -2.41
CA LEU A 293 -13.37 -17.43 -1.74
C LEU A 293 -13.79 -17.75 -0.30
N ILE A 294 -14.34 -16.76 0.42
CA ILE A 294 -14.89 -16.97 1.76
C ILE A 294 -16.12 -17.89 1.68
N GLU A 295 -17.10 -17.61 0.82
CA GLU A 295 -18.32 -18.42 0.69
C GLU A 295 -18.01 -19.91 0.41
N GLU A 296 -17.08 -20.16 -0.51
CA GLU A 296 -16.65 -21.49 -0.96
C GLU A 296 -15.64 -22.18 -0.03
N ASN A 297 -15.26 -21.55 1.10
CA ASN A 297 -14.30 -22.08 2.05
C ASN A 297 -12.88 -22.30 1.47
N ARG A 298 -12.47 -21.44 0.54
CA ARG A 298 -11.16 -21.47 -0.13
C ARG A 298 -10.23 -20.39 0.43
N ILE A 299 -10.15 -20.31 1.76
CA ILE A 299 -9.43 -19.28 2.51
C ILE A 299 -7.93 -19.24 2.18
N ASN A 300 -7.34 -20.39 1.85
CA ASN A 300 -5.93 -20.50 1.47
C ASN A 300 -5.57 -19.71 0.20
N GLU A 301 -6.53 -19.50 -0.71
CA GLU A 301 -6.32 -18.77 -1.97
C GLU A 301 -6.35 -17.23 -1.79
N ILE A 302 -6.82 -16.74 -0.63
CA ILE A 302 -6.93 -15.30 -0.35
C ILE A 302 -5.56 -14.62 -0.38
N ALA A 303 -4.50 -15.30 0.09
CA ALA A 303 -3.15 -14.75 0.08
C ALA A 303 -2.68 -14.41 -1.36
N GLU A 304 -2.90 -15.33 -2.30
CA GLU A 304 -2.53 -15.14 -3.70
C GLU A 304 -3.38 -14.06 -4.37
N GLU A 305 -4.68 -14.01 -4.08
CA GLU A 305 -5.57 -12.99 -4.61
C GLU A 305 -5.21 -11.58 -4.12
N MET A 306 -4.84 -11.43 -2.85
CA MET A 306 -4.36 -10.15 -2.30
C MET A 306 -3.13 -9.64 -3.05
N GLU A 307 -2.17 -10.52 -3.38
CA GLU A 307 -0.94 -10.15 -4.07
C GLU A 307 -1.19 -9.70 -5.52
N LYS A 308 -2.23 -10.22 -6.17
CA LYS A 308 -2.62 -9.85 -7.54
C LYS A 308 -3.47 -8.57 -7.58
N SER A 309 -4.23 -8.29 -6.53
CA SER A 309 -5.23 -7.21 -6.48
C SER A 309 -4.69 -5.86 -5.97
N VAL A 310 -3.38 -5.62 -6.09
CA VAL A 310 -2.72 -4.40 -5.60
C VAL A 310 -3.18 -3.14 -6.33
N ALA A 311 -3.13 -3.13 -7.67
CA ALA A 311 -3.36 -1.92 -8.46
C ALA A 311 -4.77 -1.33 -8.27
N TYR A 312 -5.80 -2.18 -8.38
CA TYR A 312 -7.20 -1.75 -8.38
C TYR A 312 -7.83 -1.68 -6.98
N TYR A 313 -7.64 -2.72 -6.15
CA TYR A 313 -8.25 -2.78 -4.82
C TYR A 313 -7.36 -2.24 -3.71
N LYS A 314 -6.12 -1.82 -4.03
CA LYS A 314 -5.10 -1.35 -3.08
C LYS A 314 -4.87 -2.37 -1.95
N MET A 315 -5.01 -3.66 -2.29
CA MET A 315 -4.60 -4.76 -1.42
C MET A 315 -3.08 -4.85 -1.38
N GLN A 316 -2.53 -5.47 -0.35
CA GLN A 316 -1.12 -5.81 -0.32
C GLN A 316 -0.85 -6.93 0.68
N SER A 317 0.06 -7.85 0.35
CA SER A 317 0.55 -8.85 1.30
C SER A 317 1.55 -8.24 2.29
N MET A 318 1.78 -8.92 3.42
CA MET A 318 2.82 -8.50 4.37
C MET A 318 4.21 -8.42 3.71
N ASN A 319 4.52 -9.35 2.80
CA ASN A 319 5.78 -9.34 2.06
C ASN A 319 5.89 -8.14 1.13
N GLN A 320 4.83 -7.80 0.39
CA GLN A 320 4.78 -6.60 -0.45
C GLN A 320 5.00 -5.31 0.38
N SER A 321 4.39 -5.20 1.57
CA SER A 321 4.65 -4.07 2.47
C SER A 321 6.10 -4.01 2.98
N LEU A 322 6.69 -5.16 3.31
CA LEU A 322 8.11 -5.24 3.70
C LEU A 322 9.04 -4.86 2.54
N VAL A 323 8.72 -5.27 1.31
CA VAL A 323 9.42 -4.82 0.11
C VAL A 323 9.37 -3.30 -0.01
N ALA A 324 8.19 -2.70 0.16
CA ALA A 324 8.04 -1.25 0.11
C ALA A 324 8.92 -0.53 1.13
N LEU A 325 8.98 -1.04 2.37
CA LEU A 325 9.83 -0.49 3.42
C LEU A 325 11.34 -0.63 3.12
N VAL A 326 11.77 -1.72 2.47
CA VAL A 326 13.17 -1.91 2.06
C VAL A 326 13.54 -1.01 0.89
N VAL A 327 12.68 -0.92 -0.12
CA VAL A 327 12.87 -0.07 -1.31
C VAL A 327 12.93 1.40 -0.91
N ASN A 328 12.09 1.84 0.04
CA ASN A 328 12.14 3.18 0.61
C ASN A 328 13.28 3.39 1.63
N ASN A 329 14.17 2.41 1.82
CA ASN A 329 15.34 2.47 2.70
C ASN A 329 14.99 2.77 4.17
N VAL A 330 13.80 2.37 4.62
CA VAL A 330 13.31 2.57 6.00
C VAL A 330 13.78 1.45 6.92
N ILE A 331 13.82 0.23 6.41
CA ILE A 331 14.31 -0.96 7.12
C ILE A 331 15.46 -1.62 6.34
N THR A 332 16.25 -2.46 7.00
CA THR A 332 17.30 -3.24 6.34
C THR A 332 16.73 -4.51 5.73
N TYR A 333 17.43 -5.07 4.74
CA TYR A 333 17.11 -6.36 4.13
C TYR A 333 17.03 -7.49 5.18
N GLU A 334 18.00 -7.56 6.11
CA GLU A 334 18.01 -8.56 7.19
C GLU A 334 16.81 -8.43 8.12
N THR A 335 16.45 -7.20 8.50
CA THR A 335 15.28 -6.94 9.35
C THR A 335 13.97 -7.31 8.63
N ALA A 336 13.89 -7.10 7.32
CA ALA A 336 12.73 -7.50 6.53
C ALA A 336 12.57 -9.04 6.49
N LEU A 337 13.66 -9.78 6.25
CA LEU A 337 13.64 -11.25 6.27
C LEU A 337 13.23 -11.81 7.64
N GLN A 338 13.73 -11.23 8.75
CA GLN A 338 13.34 -11.63 10.10
C GLN A 338 11.86 -11.32 10.41
N ALA A 339 11.31 -10.29 9.78
CA ALA A 339 9.92 -9.88 9.98
C ALA A 339 8.93 -10.66 9.09
N SER A 340 9.39 -11.29 8.00
CA SER A 340 8.52 -12.03 7.09
C SER A 340 8.03 -13.36 7.68
N ILE A 341 6.82 -13.77 7.27
CA ILE A 341 6.30 -15.12 7.53
C ILE A 341 6.88 -16.12 6.52
N ASN A 342 7.15 -15.67 5.29
CA ASN A 342 7.78 -16.46 4.22
C ASN A 342 9.03 -15.71 3.70
N PRO A 343 10.19 -15.86 4.37
CA PRO A 343 11.42 -15.14 4.01
C PRO A 343 11.97 -15.50 2.63
N GLU A 344 11.77 -16.75 2.17
CA GLU A 344 12.24 -17.20 0.85
C GLU A 344 11.54 -16.47 -0.30
N ASP A 345 10.22 -16.33 -0.19
CA ASP A 345 9.41 -15.58 -1.14
C ASP A 345 9.76 -14.08 -1.11
N LEU A 346 9.93 -13.51 0.09
CA LEU A 346 10.39 -12.12 0.23
C LEU A 346 11.76 -11.89 -0.42
N ASP A 347 12.72 -12.80 -0.22
CA ASP A 347 14.04 -12.74 -0.87
C ASP A 347 13.88 -12.77 -2.40
N LEU A 348 13.03 -13.66 -2.93
CA LEU A 348 12.75 -13.72 -4.36
C LEU A 348 12.16 -12.42 -4.90
N MET A 349 11.19 -11.81 -4.20
CA MET A 349 10.60 -10.52 -4.56
C MET A 349 11.65 -9.40 -4.56
N LEU A 350 12.45 -9.30 -3.51
CA LEU A 350 13.51 -8.31 -3.38
C LEU A 350 14.56 -8.50 -4.49
N ARG A 351 14.97 -9.74 -4.78
CA ARG A 351 15.88 -10.02 -5.90
C ARG A 351 15.31 -9.58 -7.23
N LYS A 352 14.03 -9.85 -7.53
CA LYS A 352 13.39 -9.40 -8.78
C LYS A 352 13.44 -7.88 -8.95
N ILE A 353 13.32 -7.13 -7.86
CA ILE A 353 13.36 -5.67 -7.86
C ILE A 353 14.80 -5.13 -7.95
N PHE A 354 15.75 -5.76 -7.26
CA PHE A 354 17.14 -5.28 -7.18
C PHE A 354 18.10 -5.90 -8.22
N PHE A 355 17.74 -6.97 -8.93
CA PHE A 355 18.53 -7.50 -10.06
C PHE A 355 18.37 -6.58 -11.27
N GLY A 356 19.20 -5.54 -11.32
CA GLY A 356 19.32 -4.61 -12.45
C GLY A 356 20.18 -3.39 -12.18
N GLU A 357 20.17 -2.87 -10.95
CA GLU A 357 21.03 -1.74 -10.55
C GLU A 357 21.46 -1.86 -9.09
N LYS A 358 22.76 -1.65 -8.83
CA LYS A 358 23.28 -1.44 -7.48
C LYS A 358 22.56 -0.23 -6.87
N TYR A 359 21.89 -0.44 -5.73
CA TYR A 359 21.57 0.54 -4.68
C TYR A 359 21.63 2.01 -5.16
N ARG A 360 20.60 2.51 -5.85
CA ARG A 360 20.46 3.95 -6.07
C ARG A 360 19.65 4.58 -4.94
N GLN A 361 20.23 5.62 -4.36
CA GLN A 361 19.71 6.36 -3.22
C GLN A 361 18.29 6.88 -3.50
N GLY A 362 17.47 6.86 -2.44
CA GLY A 362 16.03 7.06 -2.49
C GLY A 362 15.58 8.37 -3.13
N GLY A 363 14.55 8.26 -3.96
CA GLY A 363 13.63 9.37 -4.17
C GLY A 363 12.65 9.41 -2.99
N ASN A 364 12.36 10.60 -2.47
CA ASN A 364 11.22 10.79 -1.59
C ASN A 364 9.95 10.50 -2.41
N MET A 365 9.29 9.37 -2.17
CA MET A 365 7.93 9.17 -2.63
C MET A 365 6.99 9.97 -1.72
N ASP A 366 6.13 10.80 -2.29
CA ASP A 366 5.00 11.41 -1.56
C ASP A 366 4.00 10.29 -1.21
N GLY A 367 3.82 9.97 0.08
CA GLY A 367 2.91 8.92 0.54
C GLY A 367 3.47 8.06 1.67
N SER A 368 2.72 7.01 2.05
CA SER A 368 3.19 6.05 3.05
C SER A 368 4.32 5.17 2.49
N VAL A 369 5.42 5.08 3.22
CA VAL A 369 6.57 4.21 2.88
C VAL A 369 6.25 2.71 2.92
N ALA A 370 5.11 2.34 3.51
CA ALA A 370 4.64 0.96 3.63
C ALA A 370 3.60 0.57 2.56
N ASP A 371 3.27 1.49 1.65
CA ASP A 371 2.31 1.28 0.56
C ASP A 371 3.04 0.73 -0.68
N TYR A 372 2.74 -0.52 -1.02
CA TYR A 372 3.35 -1.21 -2.15
C TYR A 372 2.68 -0.84 -3.49
N SER A 373 1.48 -0.26 -3.47
CA SER A 373 0.75 0.04 -4.71
C SER A 373 1.49 1.02 -5.62
N ILE A 374 2.22 1.97 -5.03
CA ILE A 374 3.07 2.91 -5.78
C ILE A 374 4.20 2.18 -6.52
N ILE A 375 4.77 1.14 -5.90
CA ILE A 375 5.85 0.35 -6.50
C ILE A 375 5.31 -0.48 -7.65
N GLU A 376 4.14 -1.10 -7.48
CA GLU A 376 3.51 -1.86 -8.56
C GLU A 376 3.16 -0.97 -9.76
N ASP A 377 2.58 0.21 -9.52
CA ASP A 377 2.27 1.21 -10.56
C ASP A 377 3.55 1.61 -11.35
N LEU A 378 4.67 1.79 -10.65
CA LEU A 378 5.98 2.08 -11.27
C LEU A 378 6.54 0.90 -12.05
N LEU A 379 6.37 -0.33 -11.56
CA LEU A 379 6.80 -1.55 -12.25
C LEU A 379 5.97 -1.78 -13.53
N GLU A 380 4.65 -1.54 -13.48
CA GLU A 380 3.79 -1.58 -14.66
C GLU A 380 4.18 -0.52 -15.68
N ALA A 381 4.40 0.73 -15.24
CA ALA A 381 4.86 1.80 -16.12
C ALA A 381 6.21 1.46 -16.79
N LYS A 382 7.13 0.82 -16.06
CA LYS A 382 8.39 0.34 -16.60
C LYS A 382 8.20 -0.77 -17.63
N ARG A 383 7.35 -1.77 -17.37
CA ARG A 383 7.03 -2.83 -18.35
C ARG A 383 6.46 -2.24 -19.64
N HIS A 384 5.51 -1.31 -19.53
CA HIS A 384 4.96 -0.62 -20.69
C HIS A 384 6.02 0.16 -21.48
N TYR A 385 6.96 0.80 -20.78
CA TYR A 385 8.08 1.48 -21.42
C TYR A 385 9.01 0.49 -22.16
N ASP A 386 9.35 -0.64 -21.54
CA ASP A 386 10.22 -1.67 -22.13
C ASP A 386 9.55 -2.31 -23.36
N ASP A 387 8.25 -2.64 -23.28
CA ASP A 387 7.46 -3.15 -24.42
C ASP A 387 7.40 -2.15 -25.58
N LEU A 388 7.22 -0.86 -25.27
CA LEU A 388 7.28 0.22 -26.26
C LEU A 388 8.66 0.31 -26.90
N GLN A 389 9.74 0.22 -26.11
CA GLN A 389 11.11 0.21 -26.64
C GLN A 389 11.34 -0.96 -27.60
N GLU A 390 10.94 -2.18 -27.24
CA GLU A 390 11.07 -3.35 -28.11
C GLU A 390 10.28 -3.19 -29.40
N LYS A 391 9.03 -2.71 -29.30
CA LYS A 391 8.20 -2.42 -30.47
C LYS A 391 8.83 -1.39 -31.39
N TYR A 392 9.33 -0.28 -30.86
CA TYR A 392 10.00 0.74 -31.67
C TYR A 392 11.30 0.23 -32.27
N LYS A 393 12.08 -0.57 -31.53
CA LYS A 393 13.30 -1.21 -32.05
C LYS A 393 12.99 -2.15 -33.22
N PHE A 394 11.91 -2.91 -33.12
CA PHE A 394 11.43 -3.77 -34.21
C PHE A 394 10.95 -2.96 -35.43
N GLU A 395 10.18 -1.89 -35.21
CA GLU A 395 9.75 -1.00 -36.29
C GLU A 395 10.92 -0.32 -37.01
N ILE A 396 11.91 0.19 -36.26
CA ILE A 396 13.12 0.79 -36.82
C ILE A 396 13.85 -0.24 -37.68
N LYS A 397 14.09 -1.44 -37.15
CA LYS A 397 14.75 -2.51 -37.90
C LYS A 397 14.02 -2.86 -39.20
N THR A 398 12.69 -2.96 -39.15
CA THR A 398 11.88 -3.27 -40.33
C THR A 398 11.95 -2.16 -41.38
N ARG A 399 11.97 -0.90 -40.95
CA ARG A 399 12.17 0.26 -41.84
C ARG A 399 13.58 0.28 -42.44
N ASP A 400 14.61 -0.04 -41.65
CA ASP A 400 15.99 -0.14 -42.12
C ASP A 400 16.15 -1.25 -43.17
N ASP A 401 15.57 -2.42 -42.92
CA ASP A 401 15.54 -3.55 -43.87
C ASP A 401 14.85 -3.14 -45.19
N ARG A 402 13.73 -2.39 -45.09
CA ARG A 402 13.02 -1.87 -46.28
C ARG A 402 13.81 -0.81 -47.03
N ILE A 403 14.52 0.07 -46.33
CA ILE A 403 15.42 1.06 -46.94
C ILE A 403 16.54 0.34 -47.69
N ALA A 404 17.15 -0.69 -47.11
CA ALA A 404 18.19 -1.49 -47.75
C ALA A 404 17.68 -2.21 -49.01
N GLU A 405 16.47 -2.76 -48.97
CA GLU A 405 15.81 -3.39 -50.13
C GLU A 405 15.56 -2.36 -51.25
N LEU A 406 15.02 -1.19 -50.92
CA LEU A 406 14.77 -0.11 -51.88
C LEU A 406 16.08 0.44 -52.47
N GLN A 407 17.14 0.57 -51.67
CA GLN A 407 18.46 0.99 -52.14
C GLN A 407 19.07 -0.03 -53.10
N SER A 408 18.95 -1.33 -52.79
CA SER A 408 19.38 -2.41 -53.71
C SER A 408 18.61 -2.36 -55.03
N GLY A 409 17.29 -2.19 -54.95
CA GLY A 409 16.43 -2.03 -56.14
C GLY A 409 16.77 -0.78 -56.96
N TYR A 410 17.06 0.35 -56.30
CA TYR A 410 17.50 1.58 -56.93
C TYR A 410 18.83 1.38 -57.66
N ASN A 411 19.85 0.83 -56.99
CA ASN A 411 21.16 0.57 -57.59
C ASN A 411 21.04 -0.35 -58.83
N ALA A 412 20.23 -1.41 -58.75
CA ALA A 412 19.99 -2.32 -59.87
C ALA A 412 19.22 -1.68 -61.04
N ALA A 413 18.40 -0.66 -60.78
CA ALA A 413 17.74 0.12 -61.82
C ALA A 413 18.70 1.13 -62.46
N GLU A 414 19.55 1.76 -61.65
CA GLU A 414 20.60 2.68 -62.09
C GLU A 414 21.61 1.97 -63.01
N ASP A 415 22.06 0.76 -62.65
CA ASP A 415 22.96 -0.05 -63.48
C ASP A 415 22.32 -0.39 -64.84
N ARG A 416 21.03 -0.76 -64.85
CA ARG A 416 20.28 -1.04 -66.09
C ARG A 416 20.18 0.21 -66.97
N LEU A 417 19.95 1.37 -66.37
CA LEU A 417 19.90 2.64 -67.09
C LEU A 417 21.26 2.96 -67.73
N GLN A 418 22.36 2.79 -66.99
CA GLN A 418 23.71 2.98 -67.51
C GLN A 418 24.02 2.04 -68.69
N GLN A 419 23.65 0.76 -68.59
CA GLN A 419 23.81 -0.20 -69.68
C GLN A 419 23.00 0.20 -70.92
N ALA A 420 21.76 0.64 -70.73
CA ALA A 420 20.92 1.12 -71.83
C ALA A 420 21.51 2.36 -72.52
N PHE A 421 22.07 3.31 -71.75
CA PHE A 421 22.78 4.47 -72.32
C PHE A 421 24.01 4.06 -73.13
N GLN A 422 24.81 3.11 -72.64
CA GLN A 422 25.96 2.59 -73.38
C GLN A 422 25.54 1.90 -74.69
N GLN A 423 24.44 1.16 -74.67
CA GLN A 423 23.90 0.51 -75.87
C GLN A 423 23.37 1.53 -76.88
N LEU A 424 22.70 2.59 -76.41
CA LEU A 424 22.23 3.68 -77.26
C LEU A 424 23.40 4.40 -77.95
N ASP A 425 24.48 4.69 -77.21
CA ASP A 425 25.67 5.34 -77.76
C ASP A 425 26.36 4.47 -78.84
N ARG A 426 26.40 3.14 -78.63
CA ARG A 426 26.88 2.20 -79.66
C ARG A 426 26.03 2.24 -80.93
N LEU A 427 24.70 2.19 -80.80
CA LEU A 427 23.79 2.25 -81.95
C LEU A 427 23.88 3.58 -82.71
N LEU A 428 24.10 4.69 -82.01
CA LEU A 428 24.31 6.00 -82.64
C LEU A 428 25.61 6.02 -83.45
N LYS A 429 26.71 5.52 -82.89
CA LYS A 429 27.99 5.40 -83.60
C LYS A 429 27.88 4.48 -84.82
N GLU A 430 27.20 3.34 -84.67
CA GLU A 430 26.99 2.40 -85.77
C GLU A 430 26.15 3.00 -86.89
N LYS A 431 25.09 3.74 -86.54
CA LYS A 431 24.29 4.51 -87.51
C LYS A 431 25.13 5.54 -88.27
N GLU A 432 26.03 6.26 -87.59
CA GLU A 432 26.92 7.23 -88.24
C GLU A 432 27.88 6.54 -89.21
N VAL A 433 28.47 5.40 -88.82
CA VAL A 433 29.34 4.61 -89.70
C VAL A 433 28.59 4.14 -90.94
N VAL A 434 27.40 3.55 -90.77
CA VAL A 434 26.56 3.08 -91.88
C VAL A 434 26.12 4.24 -92.79
N ALA A 435 25.84 5.42 -92.23
CA ALA A 435 25.53 6.61 -93.02
C ALA A 435 26.74 7.05 -93.87
N GLN A 436 27.94 7.07 -93.31
CA GLN A 436 29.17 7.39 -94.05
C GLN A 436 29.48 6.36 -95.14
N GLU A 437 29.27 5.07 -94.87
CA GLU A 437 29.43 4.00 -95.88
C GLU A 437 28.42 4.13 -97.01
N LYS A 438 27.16 4.43 -96.69
CA LYS A 438 26.11 4.71 -97.67
C LYS A 438 26.49 5.89 -98.57
N ASP A 439 27.00 6.97 -98.00
CA ASP A 439 27.41 8.16 -98.76
C ASP A 439 28.61 7.87 -99.68
N LYS A 440 29.62 7.13 -99.18
CA LYS A 440 30.74 6.64 -100.00
C LYS A 440 30.27 5.73 -101.14
N MET A 441 29.33 4.83 -100.86
CA MET A 441 28.74 3.96 -101.87
C MET A 441 27.97 4.75 -102.93
N LYS A 442 27.24 5.78 -102.52
CA LYS A 442 26.51 6.67 -103.42
C LYS A 442 27.47 7.40 -104.37
N GLU A 443 28.57 7.96 -103.85
CA GLU A 443 29.62 8.57 -104.68
C GLU A 443 30.26 7.57 -105.66
N LEU A 444 30.54 6.34 -105.19
CA LEU A 444 31.10 5.28 -106.02
C LEU A 444 30.15 4.89 -107.16
N TYR A 445 28.86 4.74 -106.86
CA TYR A 445 27.83 4.46 -107.85
C TYR A 445 27.67 5.59 -108.86
N GLU A 446 27.65 6.85 -108.42
CA GLU A 446 27.59 8.03 -109.30
C GLU A 446 28.80 8.06 -110.25
N ARG A 447 30.01 7.77 -109.75
CA ARG A 447 31.22 7.65 -110.57
C ARG A 447 31.10 6.51 -111.59
N LYS A 448 30.68 5.31 -111.18
CA LYS A 448 30.49 4.17 -112.11
C LYS A 448 29.43 4.46 -113.17
N ILE A 449 28.30 5.06 -112.79
CA ILE A 449 27.24 5.46 -113.72
C ILE A 449 27.77 6.49 -114.73
N SER A 450 28.60 7.44 -114.28
CA SER A 450 29.23 8.42 -115.18
C SER A 450 30.20 7.77 -116.17
N GLN A 451 30.98 6.78 -115.74
CA GLN A 451 31.90 6.03 -116.60
C GLN A 451 31.13 5.18 -117.62
N ILE A 452 30.08 4.49 -117.19
CA ILE A 452 29.22 3.69 -118.08
C ILE A 452 28.53 4.61 -119.10
N ARG A 453 28.03 5.80 -118.68
CA ARG A 453 27.49 6.80 -119.61
C ARG A 453 28.53 7.26 -120.64
N LYS A 454 29.76 7.56 -120.21
CA LYS A 454 30.86 7.91 -121.14
C LYS A 454 31.16 6.79 -122.13
N GLN A 455 31.26 5.54 -121.67
CA GLN A 455 31.50 4.38 -122.55
C GLN A 455 30.34 4.15 -123.53
N TYR A 456 29.09 4.37 -123.09
CA TYR A 456 27.91 4.29 -123.94
C TYR A 456 27.90 5.40 -125.01
N GLU A 457 28.24 6.64 -124.63
CA GLU A 457 28.40 7.76 -125.57
C GLU A 457 29.55 7.55 -126.57
N GLU A 458 30.66 6.96 -126.15
CA GLU A 458 31.78 6.59 -127.03
C GLU A 458 31.40 5.47 -128.02
N MET A 459 30.63 4.46 -127.58
CA MET A 459 30.10 3.42 -128.46
C MET A 459 29.09 3.98 -129.48
N LEU A 460 28.26 4.95 -129.09
CA LEU A 460 27.37 5.67 -130.00
C LEU A 460 28.15 6.48 -131.06
N ARG A 461 29.24 7.16 -130.67
CA ARG A 461 30.14 7.87 -131.60
C ARG A 461 30.92 6.93 -132.52
N GLY A 462 31.27 5.74 -132.05
CA GLY A 462 31.92 4.68 -132.85
C GLY A 462 31.00 4.12 -133.94
N ASN A 463 29.70 4.01 -133.69
CA ASN A 463 28.72 3.56 -134.68
C ASN A 463 28.35 4.64 -135.71
N GLN A 464 28.44 5.93 -135.38
CA GLN A 464 28.22 7.02 -136.34
C GLN A 464 29.38 7.22 -137.33
N ARG A 465 30.57 6.66 -137.09
CA ARG A 465 31.70 6.66 -138.04
C ARG A 465 31.72 5.44 -138.99
N ARG A 466 30.77 4.51 -138.84
CA ARG A 466 30.62 3.29 -139.66
C ARG A 466 29.40 3.33 -140.62
N ARG A 467 28.72 4.46 -140.73
CA ARG A 467 27.79 4.81 -141.80
C ARG A 467 28.38 5.95 -142.60
#